data_AF-A0A0C2FHY0-F1
#
_entry.id   AF-A0A0C2FHY0-F1
#
_cell.length_a   1.000
_cell.length_b   1.000
_cell.length_c   1.000
_cell.angle_alpha   90.00
_cell.angle_beta   90.00
_cell.angle_gamma   90.00
#
_symmetry.space_group_name_H-M   'P 1'
#
loop_
_entity.id
_entity.type
_entity.pdbx_description
1 polymer ?
#
loop_
_entity_poly.entity_id
_entity_poly.type
_entity_poly.pdbx_seq_one_letter_code
_entity_poly.pdbx_strand_id
1 'polypeptide(L)'
;SRQILLISICILVATFLLTSYHHVSHTCRTIEVCYGSQIIGACYDNAAATWGKRPNPTPLLTKQWIGVSVYLNAIFAVLLPVFAVAVLNISLVKLLKKRNTQELLVHTVSANPSAVQEQERKMTHTVLAIITCFSLTQGPSAIVYMFQKLYQPSR
;
A
#
# COMPACT_ATOMS: atom_id res chain seq x y z
N SER A 1 16.03 -4.41 21.79
CA SER A 1 15.97 -5.58 20.89
C SER A 1 14.62 -6.32 20.96
N ARG A 2 14.20 -6.85 22.13
CA ARG A 2 12.93 -7.61 22.27
C ARG A 2 11.65 -6.86 21.87
N GLN A 3 11.56 -5.56 22.20
CA GLN A 3 10.42 -4.71 21.83
C GLN A 3 10.33 -4.49 20.32
N ILE A 4 11.48 -4.31 19.64
CA ILE A 4 11.54 -4.13 18.18
C ILE A 4 11.12 -5.42 17.47
N LEU A 5 11.57 -6.58 17.97
CA LEU A 5 11.16 -7.89 17.47
C LEU A 5 9.64 -8.08 17.60
N LEU A 6 9.06 -7.78 18.77
CA LEU A 6 7.61 -7.87 18.99
C LEU A 6 6.84 -6.97 18.03
N ILE A 7 7.26 -5.71 17.88
CA ILE A 7 6.63 -4.77 16.94
C ILE A 7 6.71 -5.29 15.51
N SER A 8 7.87 -5.80 15.08
CA SER A 8 8.06 -6.34 13.73
C SER A 8 7.18 -7.57 13.46
N ILE A 9 7.08 -8.50 14.41
CA ILE A 9 6.19 -9.67 14.30
C ILE A 9 4.74 -9.21 14.21
N CYS A 10 4.32 -8.26 15.05
CA CYS A 10 2.97 -7.71 15.00
C CYS A 10 2.67 -7.08 13.64
N ILE A 11 3.60 -6.31 13.08
CA ILE A 11 3.44 -5.71 11.74
C ILE A 11 3.31 -6.80 10.68
N LEU A 12 4.17 -7.82 10.71
CA LEU A 12 4.13 -8.93 9.74
C LEU A 12 2.81 -9.68 9.79
N VAL A 13 2.37 -10.08 10.99
CA VAL A 13 1.11 -10.83 11.17
C VAL A 13 -0.09 -9.97 10.78
N ALA A 14 -0.14 -8.71 11.22
CA ALA A 14 -1.22 -7.80 10.86
C ALA A 14 -1.28 -7.56 9.35
N THR A 15 -0.13 -7.36 8.70
CA THR A 15 -0.05 -7.16 7.25
C THR A 15 -0.46 -8.42 6.50
N PHE A 16 -0.02 -9.59 6.95
CA PHE A 16 -0.43 -10.88 6.37
C PHE A 16 -1.94 -11.06 6.44
N LEU A 17 -2.55 -10.86 7.62
CA LEU A 17 -4.00 -10.94 7.77
C LEU A 17 -4.73 -9.93 6.89
N LEU A 18 -4.24 -8.69 6.85
CA LEU A 18 -4.81 -7.60 6.06
C LEU A 18 -4.72 -7.86 4.55
N THR A 19 -3.71 -8.58 4.08
CA THR A 19 -3.47 -8.85 2.65
C THR A 19 -3.98 -10.22 2.20
N SER A 20 -4.23 -11.14 3.14
CA SER A 20 -4.70 -12.49 2.87
C SER A 20 -6.03 -12.53 2.10
N TYR A 21 -6.85 -11.47 2.18
CA TYR A 21 -8.07 -11.38 1.38
C TYR A 21 -7.79 -11.50 -0.12
N HIS A 22 -6.61 -11.11 -0.61
CA HIS A 22 -6.26 -11.27 -2.03
C HIS A 22 -6.36 -12.73 -2.50
N HIS A 23 -5.98 -13.69 -1.65
CA HIS A 23 -6.08 -15.13 -1.97
C HIS A 23 -7.51 -15.64 -2.09
N VAL A 24 -8.45 -15.02 -1.37
CA VAL A 24 -9.86 -15.44 -1.35
C VAL A 24 -10.79 -14.46 -2.07
N SER A 25 -10.27 -13.34 -2.58
CA SER A 25 -11.04 -12.27 -3.22
C SER A 25 -11.67 -12.72 -4.52
N HIS A 26 -11.01 -13.65 -5.22
CA HIS A 26 -11.48 -14.19 -6.48
C HIS A 26 -11.46 -15.71 -6.47
N THR A 27 -12.45 -16.30 -7.12
CA THR A 27 -12.44 -17.73 -7.44
C THR A 27 -12.46 -17.90 -8.94
N CYS A 28 -11.39 -18.50 -9.46
CA CYS A 28 -11.24 -18.80 -10.88
C CYS A 28 -11.65 -20.25 -11.13
N ARG A 29 -12.52 -20.45 -12.13
CA ARG A 29 -12.90 -21.77 -12.63
C ARG A 29 -12.58 -21.86 -14.11
N THR A 30 -12.07 -23.02 -14.52
CA THR A 30 -11.91 -23.39 -15.91
C THR A 30 -13.07 -24.28 -16.33
N ILE A 31 -13.58 -24.05 -17.54
CA ILE A 31 -14.58 -24.89 -18.18
C ILE A 31 -14.02 -25.36 -19.53
N GLU A 32 -14.22 -26.63 -19.82
CA GLU A 32 -13.98 -27.17 -21.16
C GLU A 32 -15.20 -26.89 -22.03
N VAL A 33 -14.95 -26.30 -23.18
CA VAL A 33 -15.96 -25.99 -24.20
C VAL A 33 -15.55 -26.64 -25.52
N CYS A 34 -16.47 -26.70 -26.48
CA CYS A 34 -16.22 -27.25 -27.81
C CYS A 34 -15.68 -28.70 -27.78
N TYR A 35 -16.39 -29.63 -27.12
CA TYR A 35 -16.02 -31.05 -27.07
C TYR A 35 -14.57 -31.32 -26.60
N GLY A 36 -14.08 -30.54 -25.63
CA GLY A 36 -12.74 -30.71 -25.04
C GLY A 36 -11.60 -30.10 -25.85
N SER A 37 -11.89 -29.41 -26.96
CA SER A 37 -10.86 -28.74 -27.78
C SER A 37 -10.44 -27.36 -27.26
N GLN A 38 -11.21 -26.76 -26.35
CA GLN A 38 -10.94 -25.41 -25.84
C GLN A 38 -11.24 -25.30 -24.34
N ILE A 39 -10.34 -24.65 -23.61
CA ILE A 39 -10.50 -24.35 -22.18
C ILE A 39 -10.74 -22.83 -22.04
N ILE A 40 -11.82 -22.46 -21.36
CA ILE A 40 -12.10 -21.06 -21.00
C ILE A 40 -12.01 -20.93 -19.48
N GLY A 41 -11.22 -19.95 -19.01
CA GLY A 41 -11.16 -19.57 -17.60
C GLY A 41 -12.00 -18.34 -17.31
N ALA A 42 -12.77 -18.36 -16.22
CA ALA A 42 -13.46 -17.20 -15.69
C ALA A 42 -13.16 -17.02 -14.20
N CYS A 43 -12.87 -15.79 -13.78
CA CYS A 43 -12.65 -15.44 -12.39
C CYS A 43 -13.81 -14.58 -11.89
N TYR A 44 -14.41 -15.00 -10.78
CA TYR A 44 -15.54 -14.31 -10.16
C TYR A 44 -15.10 -13.60 -8.88
N ASP A 45 -15.63 -12.40 -8.64
CA ASP A 45 -15.42 -11.65 -7.39
C ASP A 45 -16.24 -12.27 -6.27
N ASN A 46 -15.56 -12.68 -5.19
CA ASN A 46 -16.19 -13.32 -4.05
C ASN A 46 -16.92 -12.33 -3.14
N ALA A 47 -16.67 -11.02 -3.26
CA ALA A 47 -17.43 -9.96 -2.61
C ALA A 47 -18.68 -9.52 -3.40
N ALA A 48 -18.82 -9.93 -4.66
CA ALA A 48 -19.97 -9.57 -5.49
C ALA A 48 -21.27 -10.28 -5.04
N ALA A 49 -22.43 -9.70 -5.36
CA ALA A 49 -23.73 -10.32 -5.05
C ALA A 49 -23.96 -11.61 -5.85
N THR A 50 -23.51 -11.62 -7.11
CA THR A 50 -23.74 -12.70 -8.07
C THR A 50 -22.47 -13.05 -8.83
N TRP A 51 -22.41 -14.29 -9.31
CA TRP A 51 -21.42 -14.77 -10.28
C TRP A 51 -22.11 -14.89 -11.63
N GLY A 52 -22.08 -13.82 -12.42
CA GLY A 52 -22.88 -13.71 -13.65
C GLY A 52 -24.37 -13.80 -13.31
N LYS A 53 -25.06 -14.83 -13.82
CA LYS A 53 -26.50 -15.05 -13.58
C LYS A 53 -26.81 -15.86 -12.32
N ARG A 54 -25.81 -16.40 -11.63
CA ARG A 54 -26.00 -17.26 -10.44
C ARG A 54 -25.74 -16.49 -9.16
N PRO A 55 -26.43 -16.81 -8.05
CA PRO A 55 -26.11 -16.23 -6.75
C PRO A 55 -24.69 -16.62 -6.34
N ASN A 56 -23.94 -15.68 -5.76
CA ASN A 56 -22.60 -15.94 -5.28
C ASN A 56 -22.66 -16.81 -4.00
N PRO A 57 -22.08 -18.03 -3.98
CA PRO A 57 -22.13 -18.97 -2.86
C PRO A 57 -21.27 -18.55 -1.66
N THR A 58 -20.42 -17.52 -1.78
CA THR A 58 -19.59 -17.04 -0.69
C THR A 58 -20.46 -16.55 0.49
N PRO A 59 -20.17 -16.97 1.72
CA PRO A 59 -20.94 -16.56 2.89
C PRO A 59 -20.82 -15.05 3.14
N LEU A 60 -21.86 -14.47 3.76
CA LEU A 60 -21.98 -13.02 3.98
C LEU A 60 -20.82 -12.44 4.78
N LEU A 61 -20.38 -13.16 5.83
CA LEU A 61 -19.24 -12.74 6.65
C LEU A 61 -17.95 -12.60 5.83
N THR A 62 -17.69 -13.55 4.93
CA THR A 62 -16.52 -13.51 4.05
C THR A 62 -16.64 -12.38 3.03
N LYS A 63 -17.85 -12.13 2.48
CA LYS A 63 -18.10 -10.97 1.59
C LYS A 63 -17.78 -9.65 2.30
N GLN A 64 -18.29 -9.47 3.52
CA GLN A 64 -18.04 -8.28 4.33
C GLN A 64 -16.56 -8.14 4.70
N TRP A 65 -15.92 -9.24 5.11
CA TRP A 65 -14.50 -9.24 5.46
C TRP A 65 -13.61 -8.87 4.27
N ILE A 66 -13.86 -9.44 3.07
CA ILE A 66 -13.14 -9.08 1.85
C ILE A 66 -13.36 -7.60 1.53
N GLY A 67 -14.62 -7.14 1.58
CA GLY A 67 -14.97 -5.74 1.32
C GLY A 67 -14.21 -4.79 2.22
N VAL A 68 -14.24 -5.00 3.54
CA VAL A 68 -13.51 -4.16 4.50
C VAL A 68 -12.00 -4.25 4.29
N SER A 69 -11.45 -5.44 4.04
CA SER A 69 -10.00 -5.64 3.88
C SER A 69 -9.45 -4.90 2.66
N VAL A 70 -10.19 -4.82 1.56
CA VAL A 70 -9.81 -4.00 0.38
C VAL A 70 -9.63 -2.54 0.77
N TYR A 71 -10.60 -1.96 1.48
CA TYR A 71 -10.54 -0.56 1.90
C TYR A 71 -9.42 -0.29 2.89
N LEU A 72 -9.25 -1.16 3.89
CA LEU A 72 -8.18 -1.04 4.87
C LEU A 72 -6.80 -1.16 4.21
N ASN A 73 -6.64 -2.09 3.26
CA ASN A 73 -5.39 -2.23 2.51
C ASN A 73 -5.11 -0.97 1.66
N ALA A 74 -6.11 -0.41 0.99
CA ALA A 74 -5.94 0.84 0.24
C ALA A 74 -5.52 2.01 1.15
N ILE A 75 -6.12 2.13 2.34
CA ILE A 75 -5.80 3.20 3.30
C ILE A 75 -4.40 3.02 3.89
N PHE A 76 -4.12 1.85 4.47
CA PHE A 76 -2.90 1.63 5.25
C PHE A 76 -1.69 1.30 4.39
N ALA A 77 -1.87 0.49 3.35
CA ALA A 77 -0.75 0.08 2.51
C ALA A 77 -0.44 1.12 1.44
N VAL A 78 -1.40 1.98 1.03
CA VAL A 78 -1.15 2.92 -0.08
C VAL A 78 -1.28 4.37 0.36
N LEU A 79 -2.45 4.80 0.84
CA LEU A 79 -2.73 6.21 1.10
C LEU A 79 -1.84 6.80 2.21
N LEU A 80 -1.70 6.09 3.31
CA LEU A 80 -0.91 6.52 4.45
C LEU A 80 0.59 6.66 4.11
N PRO A 81 1.25 5.69 3.45
CA PRO A 81 2.63 5.85 2.96
C PRO A 81 2.80 7.03 2.01
N VAL A 82 1.89 7.22 1.06
CA VAL A 82 1.94 8.35 0.10
C VAL A 82 1.85 9.69 0.84
N PHE A 83 0.92 9.81 1.78
CA PHE A 83 0.78 11.03 2.59
C PHE A 83 2.02 11.29 3.45
N ALA A 84 2.57 10.24 4.08
CA ALA A 84 3.80 10.35 4.87
C ALA A 84 4.98 10.84 4.02
N VAL A 85 5.16 10.32 2.80
CA VAL A 85 6.19 10.78 1.86
C VAL A 85 5.99 12.24 1.50
N ALA A 86 4.76 12.66 1.18
CA ALA A 86 4.47 14.05 0.86
C ALA A 86 4.83 14.99 2.02
N VAL A 87 4.42 14.66 3.25
CA VAL A 87 4.74 15.44 4.46
C VAL A 87 6.24 15.48 4.73
N LEU A 88 6.93 14.36 4.56
CA LEU A 88 8.38 14.29 4.79
C LEU A 88 9.15 15.09 3.73
N ASN A 89 8.75 15.03 2.46
CA ASN A 89 9.34 15.84 1.39
C ASN A 89 9.10 17.33 1.62
N ILE A 90 7.90 17.75 2.02
CA ILE A 90 7.62 19.14 2.39
C ILE A 90 8.48 19.57 3.58
N SER A 91 8.60 18.71 4.60
CA SER A 91 9.42 18.96 5.79
C SER A 91 10.91 19.08 5.43
N LEU A 92 11.40 18.23 4.52
CA LEU A 92 12.77 18.29 4.01
C LEU A 92 13.01 19.59 3.27
N VAL A 93 12.12 20.00 2.36
CA VAL A 93 12.22 21.27 1.63
C VAL A 93 12.20 22.46 2.59
N LYS A 94 11.31 22.46 3.60
CA LYS A 94 11.28 23.51 4.63
C LYS A 94 12.57 23.54 5.44
N LEU A 95 13.10 22.37 5.81
CA LEU A 95 14.36 22.25 6.54
C LEU A 95 15.55 22.73 5.69
N LEU A 96 15.60 22.37 4.41
CA LEU A 96 16.63 22.84 3.47
C LEU A 96 16.52 24.34 3.24
N LYS A 97 15.32 24.90 3.10
CA LYS A 97 15.12 26.34 2.98
C LYS A 97 15.56 27.06 4.26
N LYS A 98 15.18 26.55 5.43
CA LYS A 98 15.62 27.09 6.73
C LYS A 98 17.14 27.00 6.88
N ARG A 99 17.77 25.87 6.53
CA ARG A 99 19.23 25.68 6.56
C ARG A 99 19.95 26.57 5.56
N ASN A 100 19.43 26.75 4.35
CA ASN A 100 20.02 27.65 3.35
C ASN A 100 19.93 29.12 3.81
N THR A 101 18.78 29.54 4.35
CA THR A 101 18.63 30.85 4.99
C THR A 101 19.56 31.00 6.20
N GLN A 102 19.76 29.93 6.98
CA GLN A 102 20.69 29.94 8.10
C GLN A 102 22.15 29.93 7.66
N GLU A 103 22.56 29.17 6.64
CA GLU A 103 23.94 29.19 6.11
C GLU A 103 24.29 30.57 5.56
N LEU A 104 23.35 31.24 4.88
CA LEU A 104 23.51 32.64 4.48
C LEU A 104 23.70 33.59 5.69
N LEU A 105 23.25 33.19 6.89
CA LEU A 105 23.37 33.91 8.16
C LEU A 105 24.53 33.39 9.05
N VAL A 106 25.04 32.18 8.79
CA VAL A 106 25.98 31.39 9.61
C VAL A 106 27.36 31.28 8.96
N HIS A 107 27.57 31.85 7.77
CA HIS A 107 28.92 32.24 7.31
C HIS A 107 29.70 33.10 8.36
N THR A 108 29.09 33.47 9.48
CA THR A 108 29.71 34.09 10.66
C THR A 108 30.10 33.13 11.80
N VAL A 109 29.55 31.91 11.97
CA VAL A 109 29.89 31.04 13.13
C VAL A 109 29.83 29.54 12.80
N SER A 110 31.01 28.94 12.64
CA SER A 110 31.27 27.50 12.56
C SER A 110 30.64 26.68 13.70
N ALA A 111 30.04 25.52 13.37
CA ALA A 111 29.91 24.40 14.31
C ALA A 111 29.71 23.07 13.55
N ASN A 112 30.69 22.16 13.66
CA ASN A 112 30.64 20.79 13.13
C ASN A 112 29.47 19.99 13.70
N PRO A 113 28.63 19.33 12.87
CA PRO A 113 27.63 18.40 13.36
C PRO A 113 28.26 17.03 13.68
N SER A 114 27.97 16.51 14.87
CA SER A 114 28.46 15.23 15.40
C SER A 114 28.05 14.02 14.54
N ALA A 115 28.86 12.95 14.52
CA ALA A 115 28.63 11.72 13.76
C ALA A 115 27.23 11.09 13.95
N VAL A 116 26.59 11.32 15.10
CA VAL A 116 25.22 10.91 15.40
C VAL A 116 24.20 11.59 14.47
N GLN A 117 24.39 12.88 14.20
CA GLN A 117 23.51 13.68 13.34
C GLN A 117 23.61 13.24 11.87
N GLU A 118 24.80 12.80 11.44
CA GLU A 118 25.00 12.21 10.12
C GLU A 118 24.35 10.81 10.02
N GLN A 119 24.45 10.00 11.07
CA GLN A 119 23.83 8.68 11.14
C GLN A 119 22.30 8.74 11.12
N GLU A 120 21.69 9.65 11.89
CA GLU A 120 20.23 9.90 11.87
C GLU A 120 19.75 10.35 10.49
N ARG A 121 20.53 11.20 9.81
CA ARG A 121 20.24 11.65 8.44
C ARG A 121 20.28 10.50 7.44
N LYS A 122 21.30 9.62 7.52
CA LYS A 122 21.42 8.42 6.67
C LYS A 122 20.25 7.46 6.88
N MET A 123 19.87 7.20 8.13
CA MET A 123 18.69 6.37 8.46
C MET A 123 17.41 6.96 7.86
N THR A 124 17.19 8.27 8.05
CA THR A 124 16.02 8.98 7.51
C THR A 124 15.96 8.89 5.98
N HIS A 125 17.10 9.06 5.29
CA HIS A 125 17.15 8.96 3.84
C HIS A 125 16.81 7.55 3.34
N THR A 126 17.31 6.51 4.00
CA THR A 126 16.97 5.12 3.65
C THR A 126 15.49 4.84 3.85
N VAL A 127 14.91 5.29 4.97
CA VAL A 127 13.46 5.15 5.23
C VAL A 127 12.66 5.88 4.14
N LEU A 128 13.05 7.10 3.78
CA LEU A 128 12.41 7.86 2.71
C LEU A 128 12.52 7.17 1.36
N ALA A 129 13.69 6.61 1.03
CA ALA A 129 13.89 5.88 -0.22
C ALA A 129 12.98 4.65 -0.30
N ILE A 130 12.89 3.86 0.78
CA ILE A 130 12.00 2.69 0.85
C ILE A 130 10.54 3.10 0.63
N ILE A 131 10.05 4.11 1.36
CA ILE A 131 8.65 4.54 1.25
C ILE A 131 8.38 5.19 -0.12
N THR A 132 9.34 5.92 -0.68
CA THR A 132 9.23 6.50 -2.03
C THR A 132 9.16 5.43 -3.11
N CYS A 133 10.09 4.46 -3.09
CA CYS A 133 10.08 3.34 -4.03
C CYS A 133 8.77 2.55 -3.93
N PHE A 134 8.29 2.28 -2.72
CA PHE A 134 7.00 1.60 -2.51
C PHE A 134 5.83 2.43 -3.07
N SER A 135 5.80 3.74 -2.81
CA SER A 135 4.74 4.62 -3.31
C SER A 135 4.74 4.71 -4.84
N LEU A 136 5.91 4.75 -5.47
CA LEU A 136 6.04 4.80 -6.93
C LEU A 136 5.63 3.48 -7.60
N THR A 137 5.90 2.32 -6.97
CA THR A 137 5.55 1.02 -7.53
C THR A 137 4.09 0.64 -7.26
N GLN A 138 3.55 0.97 -6.10
CA GLN A 138 2.22 0.53 -5.66
C GLN A 138 1.14 1.60 -5.89
N GLY A 139 1.51 2.88 -5.89
CA GLY A 139 0.59 4.01 -6.06
C GLY A 139 -0.17 3.99 -7.40
N PRO A 140 0.50 3.85 -8.56
CA PRO A 140 -0.18 3.82 -9.86
C PRO A 140 -1.25 2.71 -9.96
N SER A 141 -0.91 1.50 -9.51
CA SER A 141 -1.81 0.35 -9.49
C SER A 141 -3.05 0.59 -8.63
N ALA A 142 -2.86 1.21 -7.45
CA ALA A 142 -3.96 1.55 -6.56
C ALA A 142 -4.87 2.64 -7.13
N ILE A 143 -4.32 3.64 -7.82
CA ILE A 143 -5.09 4.68 -8.50
C ILE A 143 -5.97 4.05 -9.58
N VAL A 144 -5.39 3.21 -10.45
CA VAL A 144 -6.14 2.49 -11.50
C VAL A 144 -7.26 1.64 -10.90
N TYR A 145 -6.98 0.91 -9.82
CA TYR A 145 -7.98 0.10 -9.13
C TYR A 145 -9.16 0.94 -8.59
N MET A 146 -8.87 2.09 -7.97
CA MET A 146 -9.91 2.99 -7.47
C MET A 146 -10.74 3.59 -8.61
N PHE A 147 -10.10 3.98 -9.71
CA PHE A 147 -10.80 4.45 -10.90
C PHE A 147 -11.71 3.37 -11.48
N GLN A 148 -11.24 2.12 -11.57
CA GLN A 148 -12.06 0.99 -12.00
C GLN A 148 -13.26 0.80 -11.07
N LYS A 149 -13.08 0.80 -9.74
CA LYS A 149 -14.21 0.67 -8.81
C LYS A 149 -15.21 1.84 -8.88
N LEU A 150 -14.76 3.05 -9.21
CA LEU A 150 -15.62 4.22 -9.31
C LEU A 150 -16.38 4.30 -10.66
N TYR A 151 -15.74 3.90 -11.76
CA TYR A 151 -16.27 4.02 -13.12
C TYR A 151 -16.85 2.73 -13.70
N GLN A 152 -16.60 1.57 -13.09
CA GLN A 152 -17.17 0.32 -13.58
C GLN A 152 -18.66 0.30 -13.21
N PRO A 153 -19.57 0.34 -14.20
CA PRO A 153 -21.00 0.35 -13.94
C PRO A 153 -21.36 -0.94 -13.20
N SER A 154 -22.17 -0.82 -12.16
CA SER A 154 -22.81 -1.95 -11.49
C SER A 154 -23.55 -2.79 -12.54
N ARG A 155 -22.93 -3.87 -13.01
CA ARG A 155 -23.58 -4.92 -13.79
C ARG A 155 -23.67 -6.17 -12.95
#